data_AF-A0A212D1C3-F1
#
_entry.id   AF-A0A212D1C3-F1
#
_cell.length_a   1.000
_cell.length_b   1.000
_cell.length_c   1.000
_cell.angle_alpha   90.00
_cell.angle_beta   90.00
_cell.angle_gamma   90.00
#
_symmetry.space_group_name_H-M   'P 1'
#
loop_
_entity.id
_entity.type
_entity.pdbx_description
1 polymer ?
#
loop_
_entity_poly.entity_id
_entity_poly.type
_entity_poly.pdbx_seq_one_letter_code
_entity_poly.pdbx_strand_id
1 'polypeptide(L)'
;MTTHVTLEDALSNVDLLEELPLPDQQPCIEPPPSSIMYQANFDTNFEDRNAFVTGIARYIEQATVHSSMNEMLEEGHEYAVMLYTWRSCSRAIPQIYEKTVEVLEPEVTKLMKFMYFQRKAIERFCSEVKRLCHAERRKDFVSEAYLLTLGKFINMFAVLDELKNMKCSVKNDHSAYKRAAQFLRKMADPQSIQESQNLSMFLANHNRITQQLEVIPGYEELLADIVNICVDYYENKMYLTPSEKHMLLKVMGFGLYLMDGNVSNIYKLDAKKRINLSKIDKFFKQLQVVPLFGDMQIELARYIKTSAHYEENKSKWTCTQSSISPQYNICEQMVQIRDDHIRFISELARYSNSEKSDEEYRELFDLALRGLQLLSKWSAHVMEVVIAMIKGLQVLMGRMESVFNQAIRNTIYAALQDFAQVTLREPLRQAVRKKKNVLISVLQAIRKTICDWEGGREPPNDPCLKGEKDPKGGFDIKVPRRAVGPSSTQLYMVRTMLESLIADKSGSKKTLRSSLDGPIVLAIEDFHKQSFFFTHLLNISGEHPVGLWFREFFLELTMGRRIQFPIEMSMPWILTDHILETKEPSMME
;
A
#
# COMPACT_ATOMS: atom_id res chain seq x y z
N MET A 1 -24.85 65.33 22.94
CA MET A 1 -24.01 66.27 22.16
C MET A 1 -23.76 65.63 20.82
N THR A 2 -24.38 66.14 19.77
CA THR A 2 -24.11 65.73 18.38
C THR A 2 -22.73 66.25 18.03
N THR A 3 -21.73 65.36 18.03
CA THR A 3 -20.38 65.65 17.56
C THR A 3 -20.46 65.94 16.07
N HIS A 4 -20.34 67.22 15.71
CA HIS A 4 -20.20 67.64 14.32
C HIS A 4 -18.86 67.12 13.81
N VAL A 5 -18.91 66.12 12.93
CA VAL A 5 -17.75 65.66 12.16
C VAL A 5 -17.41 66.77 11.17
N THR A 6 -16.16 67.22 11.18
CA THR A 6 -15.71 68.27 10.26
C THR A 6 -15.54 67.68 8.85
N LEU A 7 -15.60 68.53 7.82
CA LEU A 7 -15.38 68.08 6.44
C LEU A 7 -13.97 67.48 6.27
N GLU A 8 -12.97 68.00 7.00
CA GLU A 8 -11.60 67.49 7.00
C GLU A 8 -11.51 66.10 7.64
N ASP A 9 -12.22 65.84 8.74
CA ASP A 9 -12.28 64.50 9.32
C ASP A 9 -12.94 63.49 8.37
N ALA A 10 -13.98 63.92 7.64
CA ALA A 10 -14.65 63.08 6.66
C ALA A 10 -13.75 62.75 5.45
N LEU A 11 -12.98 63.72 4.96
CA LEU A 11 -12.03 63.53 3.87
C LEU A 11 -10.85 62.66 4.30
N SER A 12 -10.30 62.87 5.51
CA SER A 12 -9.20 62.06 6.04
C SER A 12 -9.58 60.58 6.17
N ASN A 13 -10.84 60.27 6.52
CA ASN A 13 -11.34 58.90 6.54
C ASN A 13 -11.46 58.27 5.15
N VAL A 14 -11.69 59.07 4.10
CA VAL A 14 -11.70 58.60 2.71
C VAL A 14 -10.28 58.37 2.22
N ASP A 15 -9.34 59.27 2.55
CA ASP A 15 -7.92 59.13 2.20
C ASP A 15 -7.32 57.86 2.83
N LEU A 16 -7.72 57.51 4.06
CA LEU A 16 -7.37 56.25 4.73
C LEU A 16 -7.84 54.98 3.98
N LEU A 17 -8.91 55.08 3.19
CA LEU A 17 -9.38 53.98 2.33
C LEU A 17 -8.58 53.88 1.03
N GLU A 18 -7.99 54.99 0.57
CA GLU A 18 -7.13 55.03 -0.62
C GLU A 18 -5.71 54.50 -0.31
N GLU A 19 -5.26 54.65 0.94
CA GLU A 19 -3.99 54.08 1.44
C GLU A 19 -4.08 52.62 1.86
N LEU A 20 -5.28 52.02 1.88
CA LEU A 20 -5.45 50.62 2.22
C LEU A 20 -4.82 49.73 1.13
N PRO A 21 -3.76 48.95 1.43
CA PRO A 21 -3.17 48.08 0.45
C PRO A 21 -4.20 47.02 0.02
N LEU A 22 -4.73 47.19 -1.19
CA LEU A 22 -5.56 46.16 -1.80
C LEU A 22 -4.66 44.95 -2.04
N PRO A 23 -5.06 43.73 -1.60
CA PRO A 23 -4.33 42.53 -2.00
C PRO A 23 -4.32 42.47 -3.52
N ASP A 24 -3.12 42.44 -4.10
CA ASP A 24 -2.94 42.32 -5.53
C ASP A 24 -3.65 41.04 -5.99
N GLN A 25 -4.69 41.17 -6.83
CA GLN A 25 -5.41 40.01 -7.38
C GLN A 25 -4.60 39.32 -8.48
N GLN A 26 -3.30 39.58 -8.57
CA GLN A 26 -2.44 38.78 -9.42
C GLN A 26 -2.48 37.32 -8.92
N PRO A 27 -2.92 36.36 -9.77
CA PRO A 27 -2.73 34.96 -9.45
C PRO A 27 -1.24 34.75 -9.24
N CYS A 28 -0.85 34.34 -8.03
CA CYS A 28 0.53 34.00 -7.73
C CYS A 28 0.92 32.79 -8.60
N ILE A 29 1.61 33.05 -9.71
CA ILE A 29 2.11 32.04 -10.64
C ILE A 29 3.37 31.36 -10.07
N GLU A 30 3.97 31.96 -9.03
CA GLU A 30 5.07 31.35 -8.31
C GLU A 30 4.54 30.21 -7.43
N PRO A 31 5.12 28.99 -7.54
CA PRO A 31 4.82 27.95 -6.58
C PRO A 31 5.14 28.47 -5.17
N PRO A 32 4.31 28.19 -4.15
CA PRO A 32 4.64 28.55 -2.78
C PRO A 32 6.03 28.01 -2.45
N PRO A 33 6.86 28.75 -1.71
CA PRO A 33 8.22 28.31 -1.39
C PRO A 33 8.17 26.92 -0.76
N SER A 34 8.73 25.95 -1.47
CA SER A 34 8.85 24.59 -0.98
C SER A 34 9.87 24.60 0.15
N SER A 35 9.43 24.21 1.34
CA SER A 35 10.34 24.00 2.46
C SER A 35 11.38 22.95 2.05
N ILE A 36 12.63 23.35 1.88
CA ILE A 36 13.73 22.42 1.65
C ILE A 36 14.03 21.75 2.99
N MET A 37 13.41 20.60 3.22
CA MET A 37 13.71 19.76 4.38
C MET A 37 14.66 18.65 3.97
N TYR A 38 15.81 18.56 4.63
CA TYR A 38 16.71 17.42 4.49
C TYR A 38 16.21 16.29 5.38
N GLN A 39 15.53 15.31 4.79
CA GLN A 39 15.05 14.14 5.49
C GLN A 39 15.96 12.94 5.17
N ALA A 40 16.61 12.40 6.20
CA ALA A 40 17.25 11.10 6.08
C ALA A 40 16.16 10.03 5.87
N ASN A 41 16.19 9.34 4.72
CA ASN A 41 15.37 8.17 4.49
C ASN A 41 16.00 6.97 5.23
N PHE A 42 15.30 6.48 6.26
CA PHE A 42 15.72 5.31 7.02
C PHE A 42 15.02 4.02 6.57
N ASP A 43 14.35 4.03 5.41
CA ASP A 43 13.89 2.82 4.78
C ASP A 43 15.00 2.17 3.95
N THR A 44 15.69 1.22 4.57
CA THR A 44 16.86 0.53 4.01
C THR A 44 16.49 -0.81 3.37
N ASN A 45 15.20 -1.14 3.19
CA ASN A 45 14.75 -2.49 2.82
C ASN A 45 15.45 -3.61 3.63
N PHE A 46 15.65 -3.34 4.92
CA PHE A 46 16.30 -4.23 5.88
C PHE A 46 17.80 -4.49 5.68
N GLU A 47 18.54 -3.68 4.91
CA GLU A 47 19.99 -3.87 4.69
C GLU A 47 20.80 -4.05 5.99
N ASP A 48 20.46 -3.30 7.03
CA ASP A 48 21.11 -3.31 8.36
C ASP A 48 20.62 -4.45 9.29
N ARG A 49 19.79 -5.39 8.80
CA ARG A 49 19.28 -6.54 9.59
C ARG A 49 20.36 -7.32 10.35
N ASN A 50 21.57 -7.41 9.80
CA ASN A 50 22.67 -8.15 10.41
C ASN A 50 23.26 -7.44 11.65
N ALA A 51 23.01 -6.13 11.82
CA ALA A 51 23.39 -5.40 13.03
C ALA A 51 22.54 -5.81 14.24
N PHE A 52 21.30 -6.26 14.01
CA PHE A 52 20.38 -6.71 15.05
C PHE A 52 20.54 -8.21 15.32
N VAL A 53 21.72 -8.62 15.81
CA VAL A 53 22.04 -10.00 16.23
C VAL A 53 21.28 -10.37 17.51
N THR A 54 19.96 -10.25 17.50
CA THR A 54 19.08 -10.50 18.64
C THR A 54 18.65 -11.95 18.66
N GLY A 55 19.58 -12.88 18.86
CA GLY A 55 19.36 -14.27 19.32
C GLY A 55 18.31 -15.16 18.61
N ILE A 56 17.66 -14.73 17.54
CA ILE A 56 16.56 -15.44 16.89
C ILE A 56 16.74 -15.33 15.38
N ALA A 57 17.65 -16.15 14.85
CA ALA A 57 18.04 -16.21 13.43
C ALA A 57 16.84 -16.29 12.46
N ARG A 58 15.71 -16.86 12.90
CA ARG A 58 14.50 -17.01 12.07
C ARG A 58 13.95 -15.69 11.53
N TYR A 59 13.98 -14.61 12.32
CA TYR A 59 13.41 -13.33 11.88
C TYR A 59 14.33 -12.61 10.90
N ILE A 60 15.64 -12.77 11.07
CA ILE A 60 16.64 -12.25 10.13
C ILE A 60 16.51 -12.98 8.79
N GLU A 61 16.40 -14.31 8.81
CA GLU A 61 16.16 -15.11 7.59
C GLU A 61 14.87 -14.67 6.89
N GLN A 62 13.78 -14.49 7.65
CA GLN A 62 12.52 -14.01 7.10
C GLN A 62 12.65 -12.60 6.50
N ALA A 63 13.35 -11.67 7.18
CA ALA A 63 13.63 -10.34 6.64
C ALA A 63 14.44 -10.41 5.33
N THR A 64 15.45 -11.28 5.26
CA THR A 64 16.25 -11.55 4.04
C THR A 64 15.38 -12.00 2.87
N VAL A 65 14.52 -12.98 3.10
CA VAL A 65 13.60 -13.45 2.06
C VAL A 65 12.62 -12.34 1.66
N HIS A 66 12.07 -11.61 2.63
CA HIS A 66 11.11 -10.53 2.39
C HIS A 66 11.73 -9.39 1.56
N SER A 67 12.91 -8.90 1.92
CA SER A 67 13.63 -7.85 1.19
C SER A 67 13.90 -8.25 -0.27
N SER A 68 14.38 -9.48 -0.51
CA SER A 68 14.59 -10.02 -1.85
C SER A 68 13.28 -10.13 -2.66
N MET A 69 12.15 -10.35 -1.99
CA MET A 69 10.84 -10.39 -2.63
C MET A 69 10.32 -8.98 -2.97
N ASN A 70 10.60 -7.98 -2.14
CA ASN A 70 10.25 -6.58 -2.42
C ASN A 70 10.97 -6.06 -3.66
N GLU A 71 12.27 -6.35 -3.83
CA GLU A 71 13.02 -5.98 -5.03
C GLU A 71 12.38 -6.53 -6.32
N MET A 72 11.86 -7.75 -6.26
CA MET A 72 11.18 -8.38 -7.39
C MET A 72 9.79 -7.78 -7.67
N LEU A 73 9.10 -7.25 -6.65
CA LEU A 73 7.86 -6.49 -6.85
C LEU A 73 8.13 -5.16 -7.56
N GLU A 74 9.21 -4.47 -7.21
CA GLU A 74 9.64 -3.24 -7.90
C GLU A 74 10.04 -3.53 -9.35
N GLU A 75 10.85 -4.57 -9.59
CA GLU A 75 11.18 -5.00 -10.97
C GLU A 75 9.91 -5.36 -11.76
N GLY A 76 8.93 -6.01 -11.12
CA GLY A 76 7.64 -6.30 -11.74
C GLY A 76 6.82 -5.05 -12.06
N HIS A 77 6.91 -4.01 -11.23
CA HIS A 77 6.28 -2.72 -11.49
C HIS A 77 6.88 -2.05 -12.74
N GLU A 78 8.20 -2.10 -12.93
CA GLU A 78 8.85 -1.59 -14.14
C GLU A 78 8.33 -2.27 -15.41
N TYR A 79 8.15 -3.60 -15.39
CA TYR A 79 7.55 -4.30 -16.52
C TYR A 79 6.07 -3.96 -16.72
N ALA A 80 5.31 -3.71 -15.65
CA ALA A 80 3.93 -3.25 -15.76
C ALA A 80 3.86 -1.88 -16.45
N VAL A 81 4.73 -0.94 -16.07
CA VAL A 81 4.88 0.36 -16.75
C VAL A 81 5.24 0.15 -18.22
N MET A 82 6.26 -0.66 -18.51
CA MET A 82 6.70 -0.97 -19.88
C MET A 82 5.53 -1.48 -20.74
N LEU A 83 4.77 -2.46 -20.24
CA LEU A 83 3.61 -3.00 -20.97
C LEU A 83 2.53 -1.93 -21.18
N TYR A 84 2.20 -1.18 -20.12
CA TYR A 84 1.17 -0.16 -20.15
C TYR A 84 1.48 0.95 -21.18
N THR A 85 2.71 1.44 -21.20
CA THR A 85 3.16 2.50 -22.12
C THR A 85 3.57 1.99 -23.49
N TRP A 86 3.49 0.67 -23.75
CA TRP A 86 3.84 0.11 -25.05
C TRP A 86 2.82 0.53 -26.11
N ARG A 87 3.26 1.29 -27.10
CA ARG A 87 2.49 1.63 -28.31
C ARG A 87 3.07 0.92 -29.52
N SER A 88 2.21 0.54 -30.47
CA SER A 88 2.65 -0.26 -31.61
C SER A 88 3.66 0.46 -32.50
N CYS A 89 4.87 -0.09 -32.55
CA CYS A 89 5.90 0.34 -33.50
C CYS A 89 5.60 -0.16 -34.92
N SER A 90 5.05 -1.38 -35.06
CA SER A 90 4.75 -1.98 -36.37
C SER A 90 3.73 -1.20 -37.19
N ARG A 91 2.90 -0.36 -36.56
CA ARG A 91 1.99 0.57 -37.26
C ARG A 91 2.70 1.78 -37.86
N ALA A 92 3.84 2.17 -37.30
CA ALA A 92 4.62 3.32 -37.76
C ALA A 92 5.71 2.94 -38.78
N ILE A 93 6.12 1.67 -38.80
CA ILE A 93 7.22 1.21 -39.65
C ILE A 93 6.71 0.90 -41.08
N PRO A 94 7.26 1.53 -42.13
CA PRO A 94 7.00 1.11 -43.51
C PRO A 94 7.54 -0.31 -43.73
N GLN A 95 7.00 -1.08 -44.68
CA GLN A 95 7.31 -2.52 -44.89
C GLN A 95 8.75 -2.80 -45.42
N ILE A 96 9.78 -2.32 -44.70
CA ILE A 96 11.20 -2.47 -45.00
C ILE A 96 11.83 -3.31 -43.89
N TYR A 97 12.24 -4.54 -44.22
CA TYR A 97 12.65 -5.53 -43.22
C TYR A 97 13.91 -5.15 -42.42
N GLU A 98 14.91 -4.53 -43.03
CA GLU A 98 16.15 -4.14 -42.33
C GLU A 98 15.89 -3.12 -41.23
N LYS A 99 15.15 -2.05 -41.56
CA LYS A 99 14.74 -1.02 -40.60
C LYS A 99 13.74 -1.54 -39.58
N THR A 100 12.88 -2.49 -39.97
CA THR A 100 11.98 -3.17 -39.03
C THR A 100 12.77 -3.90 -37.94
N VAL A 101 13.82 -4.64 -38.31
CA VAL A 101 14.69 -5.32 -37.33
C VAL A 101 15.42 -4.30 -36.46
N GLU A 102 16.06 -3.29 -37.06
CA GLU A 102 16.83 -2.26 -36.34
C GLU A 102 16.00 -1.56 -35.25
N VAL A 103 14.74 -1.23 -35.53
CA VAL A 103 13.85 -0.55 -34.57
C VAL A 103 13.28 -1.51 -33.53
N LEU A 104 12.85 -2.72 -33.93
CA LEU A 104 12.14 -3.63 -33.03
C LEU A 104 13.04 -4.53 -32.20
N GLU A 105 14.31 -4.73 -32.57
CA GLU A 105 15.23 -5.62 -31.85
C GLU A 105 15.46 -5.22 -30.38
N PRO A 106 15.70 -3.93 -30.03
CA PRO A 106 15.80 -3.51 -28.64
C PRO A 106 14.49 -3.73 -27.87
N GLU A 107 13.35 -3.55 -28.51
CA GLU A 107 12.04 -3.74 -27.90
C GLU A 107 11.75 -5.23 -27.65
N VAL A 108 12.03 -6.11 -28.61
CA VAL A 108 11.91 -7.57 -28.42
C VAL A 108 12.86 -8.06 -27.33
N THR A 109 14.02 -7.43 -27.15
CA THR A 109 14.92 -7.73 -26.02
C THR A 109 14.25 -7.44 -24.68
N LYS A 110 13.46 -6.35 -24.56
CA LYS A 110 12.66 -6.07 -23.35
C LYS A 110 11.59 -7.14 -23.12
N LEU A 111 10.93 -7.63 -24.17
CA LEU A 111 9.96 -8.73 -24.07
C LEU A 111 10.58 -10.05 -23.64
N MET A 112 11.80 -10.34 -24.11
CA MET A 112 12.58 -11.50 -23.65
C MET A 112 12.91 -11.39 -22.16
N LYS A 113 13.38 -10.21 -21.71
CA LYS A 113 13.63 -9.95 -20.29
C LYS A 113 12.36 -10.10 -19.45
N PHE A 114 11.23 -9.57 -19.91
CA PHE A 114 9.93 -9.74 -19.26
C PHE A 114 9.51 -11.21 -19.15
N MET A 115 9.64 -12.00 -20.23
CA MET A 115 9.34 -13.43 -20.19
C MET A 115 10.20 -14.17 -19.16
N TYR A 116 11.51 -13.87 -19.11
CA TYR A 116 12.42 -14.47 -18.13
C TYR A 116 12.13 -14.03 -16.70
N PHE A 117 11.82 -12.75 -16.50
CA PHE A 117 11.38 -12.21 -15.22
C PHE A 117 10.13 -12.92 -14.72
N GLN A 118 9.07 -12.99 -15.52
CA GLN A 118 7.81 -13.62 -15.09
C GLN A 118 8.02 -15.10 -14.76
N ARG A 119 8.84 -15.84 -15.53
CA ARG A 119 9.20 -17.22 -15.19
C ARG A 119 9.92 -17.31 -13.84
N LYS A 120 10.97 -16.51 -13.64
CA LYS A 120 11.75 -16.45 -12.39
C LYS A 120 10.86 -16.06 -11.20
N ALA A 121 9.95 -15.11 -11.38
CA ALA A 121 9.04 -14.64 -10.35
C ALA A 121 8.02 -15.70 -9.94
N ILE A 122 7.42 -16.41 -10.90
CA ILE A 122 6.52 -17.53 -10.61
C ILE A 122 7.28 -18.65 -9.90
N GLU A 123 8.46 -19.05 -10.38
CA GLU A 123 9.28 -20.09 -9.75
C GLU A 123 9.65 -19.72 -8.31
N ARG A 124 10.07 -18.47 -8.05
CA ARG A 124 10.40 -17.99 -6.71
C ARG A 124 9.17 -17.98 -5.80
N PHE A 125 8.02 -17.48 -6.29
CA PHE A 125 6.78 -17.47 -5.54
C PHE A 125 6.31 -18.89 -5.18
N CYS A 126 6.25 -19.80 -6.16
CA CYS A 126 5.87 -21.19 -5.96
C CYS A 126 6.83 -21.94 -5.03
N SER A 127 8.14 -21.64 -5.09
CA SER A 127 9.13 -22.18 -4.14
C SER A 127 8.82 -21.76 -2.69
N GLU A 128 8.49 -20.48 -2.47
CA GLU A 128 8.08 -19.99 -1.14
C GLU A 128 6.76 -20.61 -0.68
N VAL A 129 5.77 -20.73 -1.56
CA VAL A 129 4.51 -21.43 -1.25
C VAL A 129 4.80 -22.87 -0.84
N LYS A 130 5.62 -23.59 -1.61
CA LYS A 130 6.01 -24.98 -1.30
C LYS A 130 6.73 -25.09 0.05
N ARG A 131 7.63 -24.14 0.36
CA ARG A 131 8.37 -24.10 1.63
C ARG A 131 7.44 -23.89 2.82
N LEU A 132 6.50 -22.96 2.72
CA LEU A 132 5.54 -22.63 3.78
C LEU A 132 4.42 -23.68 3.94
N CYS A 133 4.06 -24.37 2.86
CA CYS A 133 3.05 -25.43 2.88
C CYS A 133 3.56 -26.78 3.39
N HIS A 134 4.88 -26.93 3.60
CA HIS A 134 5.50 -28.15 4.12
C HIS A 134 4.84 -28.59 5.44
N ALA A 135 4.64 -29.90 5.63
CA ALA A 135 3.83 -30.44 6.74
C ALA A 135 4.29 -29.98 8.13
N GLU A 136 5.60 -29.82 8.32
CA GLU A 136 6.19 -29.32 9.57
C GLU A 136 6.11 -27.78 9.69
N ARG A 137 6.14 -27.06 8.56
CA ARG A 137 6.15 -25.59 8.52
C ARG A 137 4.77 -24.97 8.52
N ARG A 138 3.73 -25.69 8.09
CA ARG A 138 2.35 -25.20 8.06
C ARG A 138 1.82 -24.78 9.44
N LYS A 139 2.41 -25.33 10.50
CA LYS A 139 2.06 -24.99 11.89
C LYS A 139 2.87 -23.80 12.42
N ASP A 140 3.96 -23.42 11.75
CA ASP A 140 4.81 -22.32 12.16
C ASP A 140 4.11 -20.98 11.96
N PHE A 141 4.56 -20.00 12.73
CA PHE A 141 4.14 -18.60 12.58
C PHE A 141 4.71 -18.02 11.27
N VAL A 142 3.85 -17.31 10.53
CA VAL A 142 4.20 -16.55 9.33
C VAL A 142 3.68 -15.13 9.57
N SER A 143 4.53 -14.12 9.42
CA SER A 143 4.14 -12.75 9.72
C SER A 143 3.14 -12.18 8.72
N GLU A 144 2.23 -11.33 9.19
CA GLU A 144 1.25 -10.60 8.40
C GLU A 144 1.91 -9.85 7.25
N ALA A 145 3.02 -9.15 7.53
CA ALA A 145 3.77 -8.41 6.52
C ALA A 145 4.27 -9.33 5.39
N TYR A 146 4.68 -10.56 5.72
CA TYR A 146 5.12 -11.53 4.72
C TYR A 146 3.95 -12.11 3.91
N LEU A 147 2.82 -12.39 4.55
CA LEU A 147 1.59 -12.80 3.86
C LEU A 147 1.08 -11.71 2.89
N LEU A 148 1.14 -10.43 3.30
CA LEU A 148 0.78 -9.31 2.43
C LEU A 148 1.74 -9.19 1.24
N THR A 149 3.03 -9.41 1.43
CA THR A 149 4.00 -9.44 0.32
C THR A 149 3.70 -10.57 -0.65
N LEU A 150 3.35 -11.77 -0.18
CA LEU A 150 2.85 -12.84 -1.05
C LEU A 150 1.55 -12.44 -1.76
N GLY A 151 0.64 -11.72 -1.08
CA GLY A 151 -0.54 -11.11 -1.70
C GLY A 151 -0.18 -10.11 -2.81
N LYS A 152 0.80 -9.24 -2.58
CA LYS A 152 1.30 -8.30 -3.60
C LYS A 152 1.86 -9.04 -4.82
N PHE A 153 2.51 -10.20 -4.65
CA PHE A 153 2.92 -11.06 -5.76
C PHE A 153 1.72 -11.58 -6.56
N ILE A 154 0.69 -12.08 -5.89
CA ILE A 154 -0.56 -12.51 -6.54
C ILE A 154 -1.15 -11.36 -7.36
N ASN A 155 -1.23 -10.16 -6.80
CA ASN A 155 -1.68 -8.97 -7.52
C ASN A 155 -0.75 -8.59 -8.69
N MET A 156 0.57 -8.66 -8.53
CA MET A 156 1.54 -8.40 -9.59
C MET A 156 1.33 -9.34 -10.78
N PHE A 157 1.11 -10.63 -10.53
CA PHE A 157 0.82 -11.60 -11.58
C PHE A 157 -0.49 -11.29 -12.30
N ALA A 158 -1.53 -10.89 -11.57
CA ALA A 158 -2.80 -10.45 -12.19
C ALA A 158 -2.59 -9.22 -13.09
N VAL A 159 -1.88 -8.20 -12.59
CA VAL A 159 -1.59 -6.96 -13.35
C VAL A 159 -0.80 -7.27 -14.61
N LEU A 160 0.29 -8.02 -14.50
CA LEU A 160 1.16 -8.35 -15.64
C LEU A 160 0.44 -9.21 -16.68
N ASP A 161 -0.35 -10.21 -16.26
CA ASP A 161 -1.08 -11.05 -17.21
C ASP A 161 -2.17 -10.25 -17.91
N GLU A 162 -2.97 -9.46 -17.20
CA GLU A 162 -4.01 -8.62 -17.79
C GLU A 162 -3.44 -7.55 -18.74
N LEU A 163 -2.34 -6.87 -18.37
CA LEU A 163 -1.66 -5.92 -19.26
C LEU A 163 -1.12 -6.61 -20.52
N LYS A 164 -0.50 -7.79 -20.38
CA LYS A 164 -0.03 -8.60 -21.50
C LYS A 164 -1.18 -9.03 -22.40
N ASN A 165 -2.33 -9.38 -21.83
CA ASN A 165 -3.51 -9.86 -22.55
C ASN A 165 -4.16 -8.75 -23.37
N MET A 166 -4.21 -7.54 -22.83
CA MET A 166 -4.81 -6.39 -23.52
C MET A 166 -3.91 -5.79 -24.60
N LYS A 167 -2.58 -5.89 -24.47
CA LYS A 167 -1.62 -5.27 -25.40
C LYS A 167 -1.40 -6.10 -26.67
N CYS A 168 -2.35 -6.05 -27.60
CA CYS A 168 -2.19 -6.59 -28.94
C CYS A 168 -0.97 -6.02 -29.67
N SER A 169 -0.64 -4.75 -29.44
CA SER A 169 0.56 -4.07 -29.95
C SER A 169 1.84 -4.87 -29.68
N VAL A 170 2.03 -5.40 -28.48
CA VAL A 170 3.19 -6.21 -28.09
C VAL A 170 3.31 -7.47 -28.96
N LYS A 171 2.19 -8.21 -29.11
CA LYS A 171 2.15 -9.42 -29.92
C LYS A 171 2.41 -9.13 -31.40
N ASN A 172 1.85 -8.04 -31.90
CA ASN A 172 1.97 -7.64 -33.31
C ASN A 172 3.39 -7.18 -33.64
N ASP A 173 4.01 -6.38 -32.77
CA ASP A 173 5.38 -5.90 -32.94
C ASP A 173 6.38 -7.07 -32.93
N HIS A 174 6.26 -8.01 -31.97
CA HIS A 174 7.08 -9.22 -31.98
C HIS A 174 6.87 -10.05 -33.26
N SER A 175 5.63 -10.18 -33.73
CA SER A 175 5.33 -10.93 -34.97
C SER A 175 5.89 -10.23 -36.22
N ALA A 176 5.91 -8.90 -36.26
CA ALA A 176 6.55 -8.13 -37.33
C ALA A 176 8.07 -8.30 -37.33
N TYR A 177 8.70 -8.20 -36.15
CA TYR A 177 10.13 -8.48 -35.98
C TYR A 177 10.49 -9.90 -36.43
N LYS A 178 9.76 -10.92 -35.96
CA LYS A 178 10.02 -12.33 -36.30
C LYS A 178 9.99 -12.56 -37.80
N ARG A 179 9.00 -12.01 -38.52
CA ARG A 179 8.92 -12.11 -39.99
C ARG A 179 10.12 -11.45 -40.68
N ALA A 180 10.49 -10.25 -40.24
CA ALA A 180 11.61 -9.51 -40.81
C ALA A 180 12.96 -10.20 -40.59
N ALA A 181 13.21 -10.66 -39.36
CA ALA A 181 14.44 -11.35 -38.98
C ALA A 181 14.61 -12.70 -39.70
N GLN A 182 13.51 -13.45 -39.87
CA GLN A 182 13.50 -14.70 -40.65
C GLN A 182 13.81 -14.45 -42.13
N PHE A 183 13.21 -13.42 -42.73
CA PHE A 183 13.48 -13.06 -44.12
C PHE A 183 14.94 -12.69 -44.35
N LEU A 184 15.53 -11.91 -43.43
CA LEU A 184 16.94 -11.50 -43.47
C LEU A 184 17.92 -12.60 -43.03
N ARG A 185 17.43 -13.80 -42.69
CA ARG A 185 18.23 -14.93 -42.19
C ARG A 185 19.12 -14.58 -40.98
N LYS A 186 18.67 -13.63 -40.16
CA LYS A 186 19.39 -13.21 -38.93
C LYS A 186 19.25 -14.22 -37.78
N MET A 187 18.20 -15.06 -37.79
CA MET A 187 18.02 -16.13 -36.81
C MET A 187 18.57 -17.44 -37.36
N ALA A 188 19.86 -17.67 -37.19
CA ALA A 188 20.56 -18.84 -37.74
C ALA A 188 20.97 -19.85 -36.66
N ASP A 189 21.14 -19.43 -35.41
CA ASP A 189 21.54 -20.30 -34.33
C ASP A 189 20.32 -21.03 -33.69
N PRO A 190 20.45 -22.32 -33.33
CA PRO A 190 19.35 -23.10 -32.75
C PRO A 190 18.79 -22.50 -31.46
N GLN A 191 19.63 -21.82 -30.66
CA GLN A 191 19.22 -21.22 -29.39
C GLN A 191 18.28 -20.03 -29.61
N SER A 192 18.65 -19.09 -30.49
CA SER A 192 17.80 -17.93 -30.85
C SER A 192 16.46 -18.38 -31.42
N ILE A 193 16.43 -19.43 -32.26
CA ILE A 193 15.19 -19.98 -32.81
C ILE A 193 14.28 -20.50 -31.68
N GLN A 194 14.84 -21.26 -30.74
CA GLN A 194 14.09 -21.78 -29.60
C GLN A 194 13.59 -20.65 -28.69
N GLU A 195 14.41 -19.63 -28.43
CA GLU A 195 14.06 -18.47 -27.63
C GLU A 195 12.91 -17.66 -28.26
N SER A 196 12.98 -17.40 -29.56
CA SER A 196 11.89 -16.74 -30.31
C SER A 196 10.59 -17.56 -30.26
N GLN A 197 10.69 -18.89 -30.35
CA GLN A 197 9.53 -19.77 -30.26
C GLN A 197 8.92 -19.76 -28.85
N ASN A 198 9.75 -19.78 -27.80
CA ASN A 198 9.31 -19.66 -26.41
C ASN A 198 8.57 -18.33 -26.18
N LEU A 199 9.09 -17.22 -26.73
CA LEU A 199 8.45 -15.91 -26.62
C LEU A 199 7.11 -15.87 -27.35
N SER A 200 7.02 -16.45 -28.56
CA SER A 200 5.74 -16.59 -29.27
C SER A 200 4.70 -17.34 -28.43
N MET A 201 5.09 -18.45 -27.79
CA MET A 201 4.21 -19.22 -26.92
C MET A 201 3.84 -18.47 -25.65
N PHE A 202 4.76 -17.71 -25.06
CA PHE A 202 4.51 -16.91 -23.86
C PHE A 202 3.48 -15.79 -24.11
N LEU A 203 3.61 -15.08 -25.23
CA LEU A 203 2.67 -14.02 -25.61
C LEU A 203 1.28 -14.58 -25.99
N ALA A 204 1.20 -15.84 -26.42
CA ALA A 204 -0.07 -16.48 -26.81
C ALA A 204 -0.82 -17.18 -25.66
N ASN A 205 -0.14 -17.59 -24.59
CA ASN A 205 -0.74 -18.35 -23.48
C ASN A 205 -1.05 -17.45 -22.28
N HIS A 206 -2.10 -17.80 -21.52
CA HIS A 206 -2.60 -17.04 -20.37
C HIS A 206 -2.50 -17.88 -19.07
N ASN A 207 -2.52 -17.23 -17.91
CA ASN A 207 -2.72 -17.88 -16.59
C ASN A 207 -1.75 -19.02 -16.23
N ARG A 208 -0.45 -18.88 -16.53
CA ARG A 208 0.55 -19.92 -16.23
C ARG A 208 0.75 -20.23 -14.75
N ILE A 209 0.43 -19.28 -13.86
CA ILE A 209 0.64 -19.44 -12.41
C ILE A 209 -0.27 -20.51 -11.79
N THR A 210 -1.54 -20.60 -12.23
CA THR A 210 -2.52 -21.56 -11.70
C THR A 210 -2.00 -23.00 -11.81
N GLN A 211 -1.44 -23.34 -12.98
CA GLN A 211 -0.92 -24.68 -13.26
C GLN A 211 0.26 -25.07 -12.35
N GLN A 212 1.11 -24.12 -11.95
CA GLN A 212 2.25 -24.42 -11.08
C GLN A 212 1.86 -24.53 -9.60
N LEU A 213 0.83 -23.81 -9.18
CA LEU A 213 0.34 -23.87 -7.80
C LEU A 213 -0.39 -25.18 -7.50
N GLU A 214 -1.22 -25.69 -8.42
CA GLU A 214 -1.99 -26.94 -8.23
C GLU A 214 -1.10 -28.18 -7.99
N VAL A 215 0.18 -28.13 -8.38
CA VAL A 215 1.15 -29.21 -8.14
C VAL A 215 1.62 -29.25 -6.67
N ILE A 216 1.46 -28.16 -5.90
CA ILE A 216 1.95 -28.04 -4.53
C ILE A 216 0.86 -28.52 -3.55
N PRO A 217 1.09 -29.60 -2.77
CA PRO A 217 0.09 -30.07 -1.83
C PRO A 217 -0.21 -29.06 -0.72
N GLY A 218 -1.49 -28.65 -0.60
CA GLY A 218 -1.93 -27.71 0.43
C GLY A 218 -1.62 -26.24 0.13
N TYR A 219 -1.39 -25.86 -1.12
CA TYR A 219 -1.19 -24.47 -1.53
C TYR A 219 -2.39 -23.60 -1.14
N GLU A 220 -3.60 -24.16 -1.19
CA GLU A 220 -4.86 -23.51 -0.88
C GLU A 220 -4.93 -23.04 0.57
N GLU A 221 -4.23 -23.73 1.49
CA GLU A 221 -4.17 -23.34 2.89
C GLU A 221 -3.35 -22.06 3.09
N LEU A 222 -2.26 -21.87 2.34
CA LEU A 222 -1.49 -20.62 2.42
C LEU A 222 -2.25 -19.48 1.73
N LEU A 223 -2.85 -19.73 0.56
CA LEU A 223 -3.68 -18.73 -0.11
C LEU A 223 -4.87 -18.30 0.75
N ALA A 224 -5.47 -19.23 1.49
CA ALA A 224 -6.53 -18.90 2.44
C ALA A 224 -6.04 -18.04 3.61
N ASP A 225 -4.80 -18.19 4.09
CA ASP A 225 -4.21 -17.27 5.07
C ASP A 225 -4.03 -15.86 4.47
N ILE A 226 -3.55 -15.77 3.23
CA ILE A 226 -3.39 -14.50 2.50
C ILE A 226 -4.75 -13.80 2.29
N VAL A 227 -5.77 -14.52 1.84
CA VAL A 227 -7.11 -13.96 1.64
C VAL A 227 -7.71 -13.49 2.96
N ASN A 228 -7.57 -14.29 4.04
CA ASN A 228 -8.09 -13.92 5.35
C ASN A 228 -7.43 -12.67 5.92
N ILE A 229 -6.10 -12.51 5.77
CA ILE A 229 -5.45 -11.28 6.25
C ILE A 229 -5.90 -10.07 5.45
N CYS A 230 -6.13 -10.21 4.13
CA CYS A 230 -6.70 -9.13 3.34
C CYS A 230 -8.12 -8.77 3.79
N VAL A 231 -8.95 -9.77 4.10
CA VAL A 231 -10.33 -9.56 4.61
C VAL A 231 -10.30 -8.82 5.93
N ASP A 232 -9.44 -9.24 6.87
CA ASP A 232 -9.27 -8.58 8.16
C ASP A 232 -8.78 -7.14 8.00
N TYR A 233 -7.77 -6.92 7.17
CA TYR A 233 -7.22 -5.59 6.92
C TYR A 233 -8.24 -4.65 6.28
N TYR A 234 -9.05 -5.15 5.34
CA TYR A 234 -10.09 -4.35 4.71
C TYR A 234 -11.21 -3.97 5.69
N GLU A 235 -11.65 -4.94 6.51
CA GLU A 235 -12.70 -4.75 7.51
C GLU A 235 -12.27 -3.77 8.62
N ASN A 236 -11.04 -3.92 9.11
CA ASN A 236 -10.48 -3.13 10.20
C ASN A 236 -9.80 -1.83 9.75
N LYS A 237 -9.85 -1.50 8.45
CA LYS A 237 -9.22 -0.31 7.86
C LYS A 237 -7.71 -0.24 8.06
N MET A 238 -7.03 -1.39 8.00
CA MET A 238 -5.57 -1.50 8.06
C MET A 238 -4.96 -1.23 6.66
N TYR A 239 -5.16 -0.01 6.17
CA TYR A 239 -4.59 0.53 4.94
C TYR A 239 -4.61 2.06 5.02
N LEU A 240 -3.71 2.74 4.31
CA LEU A 240 -3.75 4.20 4.26
C LEU A 240 -4.11 4.71 2.88
N THR A 241 -3.45 4.23 1.83
CA THR A 241 -3.63 4.76 0.47
C THR A 241 -4.75 4.06 -0.31
N PRO A 242 -5.31 4.71 -1.35
CA PRO A 242 -6.31 4.05 -2.21
C PRO A 242 -5.76 2.80 -2.90
N SER A 243 -4.49 2.83 -3.32
CA SER A 243 -3.84 1.68 -3.98
C SER A 243 -3.72 0.48 -3.05
N GLU A 244 -3.36 0.68 -1.78
CA GLU A 244 -3.37 -0.38 -0.75
C GLU A 244 -4.76 -0.95 -0.55
N LYS A 245 -5.78 -0.08 -0.38
CA LYS A 245 -7.19 -0.50 -0.24
C LYS A 245 -7.63 -1.37 -1.41
N HIS A 246 -7.35 -0.94 -2.64
CA HIS A 246 -7.73 -1.67 -3.86
C HIS A 246 -6.92 -2.96 -4.02
N MET A 247 -5.66 -2.98 -3.60
CA MET A 247 -4.82 -4.19 -3.61
C MET A 247 -5.44 -5.30 -2.75
N LEU A 248 -5.94 -5.00 -1.55
CA LEU A 248 -6.59 -6.00 -0.69
C LEU A 248 -7.74 -6.70 -1.42
N LEU A 249 -8.60 -5.93 -2.09
CA LEU A 249 -9.74 -6.46 -2.85
C LEU A 249 -9.31 -7.28 -4.07
N LYS A 250 -8.29 -6.82 -4.80
CA LYS A 250 -7.72 -7.57 -5.93
C LYS A 250 -7.12 -8.90 -5.50
N VAL A 251 -6.41 -8.92 -4.36
CA VAL A 251 -5.85 -10.15 -3.78
C VAL A 251 -6.94 -11.10 -3.30
N MET A 252 -8.03 -10.61 -2.70
CA MET A 252 -9.19 -11.46 -2.38
C MET A 252 -9.74 -12.13 -3.64
N GLY A 253 -9.99 -11.35 -4.70
CA GLY A 253 -10.59 -11.85 -5.93
C GLY A 253 -9.72 -12.88 -6.63
N PHE A 254 -8.48 -12.51 -6.93
CA PHE A 254 -7.57 -13.41 -7.63
C PHE A 254 -7.11 -14.58 -6.74
N GLY A 255 -6.97 -14.38 -5.43
CA GLY A 255 -6.70 -15.45 -4.47
C GLY A 255 -7.81 -16.51 -4.46
N LEU A 256 -9.08 -16.10 -4.41
CA LEU A 256 -10.21 -17.03 -4.54
C LEU A 256 -10.21 -17.75 -5.89
N TYR A 257 -9.93 -17.04 -6.97
CA TYR A 257 -9.83 -17.64 -8.30
C TYR A 257 -8.73 -18.72 -8.37
N LEU A 258 -7.56 -18.46 -7.78
CA LEU A 258 -6.45 -19.42 -7.74
C LEU A 258 -6.73 -20.62 -6.83
N MET A 259 -7.55 -20.44 -5.79
CA MET A 259 -7.93 -21.51 -4.85
C MET A 259 -9.07 -22.40 -5.38
N ASP A 260 -9.81 -21.96 -6.40
CA ASP A 260 -10.97 -22.68 -6.94
C ASP A 260 -10.61 -23.36 -8.26
N GLY A 261 -10.04 -24.56 -8.16
CA GLY A 261 -9.47 -25.32 -9.29
C GLY A 261 -9.77 -26.82 -9.19
N ASN A 262 -8.95 -27.65 -9.82
CA ASN A 262 -9.21 -29.10 -9.85
C ASN A 262 -8.95 -29.78 -8.49
N VAL A 263 -8.00 -29.24 -7.72
CA VAL A 263 -7.52 -29.83 -6.46
C VAL A 263 -8.21 -29.22 -5.24
N SER A 264 -8.68 -27.98 -5.34
CA SER A 264 -9.26 -27.21 -4.23
C SER A 264 -10.58 -26.58 -4.64
N ASN A 265 -11.49 -26.40 -3.67
CA ASN A 265 -12.81 -25.83 -3.89
C ASN A 265 -13.14 -24.83 -2.77
N ILE A 266 -13.36 -23.57 -3.13
CA ILE A 266 -13.54 -22.47 -2.17
C ILE A 266 -14.82 -22.62 -1.34
N TYR A 267 -15.86 -23.24 -1.90
CA TYR A 267 -17.14 -23.46 -1.20
C TYR A 267 -17.03 -24.53 -0.12
N LYS A 268 -16.17 -25.54 -0.31
CA LYS A 268 -15.84 -26.52 0.73
C LYS A 268 -14.99 -25.90 1.84
N LEU A 269 -14.08 -24.99 1.50
CA LEU A 269 -13.29 -24.23 2.48
C LEU A 269 -14.17 -23.30 3.32
N ASP A 270 -15.13 -22.62 2.69
CA ASP A 270 -16.16 -21.81 3.35
C ASP A 270 -17.04 -22.65 4.30
N ALA A 271 -17.48 -23.84 3.88
CA ALA A 271 -18.24 -24.76 4.73
C ALA A 271 -17.45 -25.19 5.99
N LYS A 272 -16.12 -25.29 5.87
CA LYS A 272 -15.20 -25.55 7.00
C LYS A 272 -14.85 -24.30 7.81
N LYS A 273 -15.43 -23.14 7.48
CA LYS A 273 -15.11 -21.82 8.04
C LYS A 273 -13.63 -21.43 7.89
N ARG A 274 -12.95 -21.97 6.87
CA ARG A 274 -11.54 -21.68 6.60
C ARG A 274 -11.35 -20.30 5.97
N ILE A 275 -12.35 -19.87 5.19
CA ILE A 275 -12.50 -18.55 4.58
C ILE A 275 -13.95 -18.09 4.78
N ASN A 276 -14.23 -16.80 4.58
CA ASN A 276 -15.57 -16.24 4.71
C ASN A 276 -16.01 -15.59 3.40
N LEU A 277 -16.72 -16.35 2.56
CA LEU A 277 -17.17 -15.85 1.25
C LEU A 277 -18.23 -14.76 1.39
N SER A 278 -19.03 -14.78 2.47
CA SER A 278 -20.07 -13.77 2.70
C SER A 278 -19.50 -12.37 2.94
N LYS A 279 -18.38 -12.25 3.67
CA LYS A 279 -17.67 -10.96 3.84
C LYS A 279 -17.16 -10.44 2.50
N ILE A 280 -16.52 -11.31 1.71
CA ILE A 280 -15.95 -10.94 0.41
C ILE A 280 -17.06 -10.51 -0.56
N ASP A 281 -18.19 -11.24 -0.62
CA ASP A 281 -19.37 -10.87 -1.41
C ASP A 281 -19.87 -9.47 -1.05
N LYS A 282 -19.98 -9.16 0.25
CA LYS A 282 -20.40 -7.83 0.73
C LYS A 282 -19.42 -6.74 0.29
N PHE A 283 -18.12 -6.98 0.39
CA PHE A 283 -17.10 -6.01 -0.01
C PHE A 283 -17.15 -5.74 -1.52
N PHE A 284 -17.25 -6.80 -2.34
CA PHE A 284 -17.33 -6.69 -3.80
C PHE A 284 -18.64 -6.05 -4.26
N LYS A 285 -19.74 -6.23 -3.51
CA LYS A 285 -20.99 -5.54 -3.79
C LYS A 285 -20.90 -4.03 -3.50
N GLN A 286 -20.21 -3.66 -2.42
CA GLN A 286 -20.03 -2.26 -2.02
C GLN A 286 -19.10 -1.51 -2.98
N LEU A 287 -18.01 -2.14 -3.40
CA LEU A 287 -17.01 -1.58 -4.31
C LEU A 287 -16.78 -2.59 -5.44
N GLN A 288 -17.47 -2.41 -6.56
CA GLN A 288 -17.52 -3.43 -7.64
C GLN A 288 -16.34 -3.35 -8.59
N VAL A 289 -15.86 -2.12 -8.86
CA VAL A 289 -14.82 -1.84 -9.84
C VAL A 289 -13.69 -1.07 -9.16
N VAL A 290 -12.46 -1.52 -9.39
CA VAL A 290 -11.25 -0.86 -8.89
C VAL A 290 -10.20 -0.73 -9.99
N PRO A 291 -9.29 0.26 -9.89
CA PRO A 291 -8.16 0.36 -10.81
C PRO A 291 -7.24 -0.86 -10.73
N LEU A 292 -6.97 -1.46 -11.88
CA LEU A 292 -5.98 -2.52 -12.02
C LEU A 292 -4.60 -1.90 -12.21
N PHE A 293 -4.42 -1.10 -13.28
CA PHE A 293 -3.20 -0.36 -13.59
C PHE A 293 -3.51 0.79 -14.58
N GLY A 294 -3.07 2.02 -14.29
CA GLY A 294 -3.40 3.19 -15.11
C GLY A 294 -4.92 3.39 -15.25
N ASP A 295 -5.40 3.57 -16.47
CA ASP A 295 -6.83 3.67 -16.81
C ASP A 295 -7.54 2.30 -16.90
N MET A 296 -6.80 1.19 -16.85
CA MET A 296 -7.38 -0.15 -16.88
C MET A 296 -8.06 -0.46 -15.54
N GLN A 297 -9.34 -0.81 -15.62
CA GLN A 297 -10.16 -1.17 -14.47
C GLN A 297 -10.36 -2.69 -14.41
N ILE A 298 -10.69 -3.21 -13.23
CA ILE A 298 -11.12 -4.59 -13.04
C ILE A 298 -12.43 -4.67 -12.27
N GLU A 299 -13.38 -5.41 -12.82
CA GLU A 299 -14.61 -5.81 -12.12
C GLU A 299 -14.26 -6.96 -11.18
N LEU A 300 -14.33 -6.75 -9.86
CA LEU A 300 -13.93 -7.75 -8.87
C LEU A 300 -14.77 -9.04 -8.96
N ALA A 301 -16.05 -8.89 -9.28
CA ALA A 301 -16.97 -10.01 -9.49
C ALA A 301 -16.57 -10.90 -10.69
N ARG A 302 -15.71 -10.42 -11.62
CA ARG A 302 -15.20 -11.22 -12.74
C ARG A 302 -14.45 -12.45 -12.24
N TYR A 303 -13.60 -12.31 -11.23
CA TYR A 303 -12.84 -13.44 -10.66
C TYR A 303 -13.76 -14.55 -10.14
N ILE A 304 -14.89 -14.16 -9.56
CA ILE A 304 -15.91 -15.09 -9.07
C ILE A 304 -16.63 -15.74 -10.25
N LYS A 305 -17.10 -14.96 -11.22
CA LYS A 305 -17.83 -15.45 -12.40
C LYS A 305 -17.02 -16.43 -13.24
N THR A 306 -15.69 -16.31 -13.24
CA THR A 306 -14.77 -17.17 -14.00
C THR A 306 -14.15 -18.31 -13.17
N SER A 307 -14.53 -18.48 -11.91
CA SER A 307 -14.00 -19.56 -11.07
C SER A 307 -14.57 -20.91 -11.47
N ALA A 308 -13.82 -22.00 -11.22
CA ALA A 308 -14.15 -23.33 -11.74
C ALA A 308 -15.53 -23.84 -11.30
N HIS A 309 -15.96 -23.53 -10.07
CA HIS A 309 -17.19 -24.06 -9.48
C HIS A 309 -18.30 -23.00 -9.33
N TYR A 310 -18.21 -21.86 -10.03
CA TYR A 310 -19.17 -20.76 -9.92
C TYR A 310 -20.59 -21.16 -10.32
N GLU A 311 -20.75 -21.84 -11.46
CA GLU A 311 -22.04 -22.16 -12.06
C GLU A 311 -22.98 -22.92 -11.11
N GLU A 312 -22.45 -23.89 -10.38
CA GLU A 312 -23.19 -24.69 -9.40
C GLU A 312 -23.53 -23.91 -8.12
N ASN A 313 -22.87 -22.78 -7.88
CA ASN A 313 -22.91 -22.03 -6.62
C ASN A 313 -23.33 -20.56 -6.81
N LYS A 314 -23.98 -20.22 -7.93
CA LYS A 314 -24.43 -18.86 -8.27
C LYS A 314 -25.25 -18.18 -7.16
N SER A 315 -26.09 -18.94 -6.47
CA SER A 315 -26.98 -18.44 -5.41
C SER A 315 -26.25 -17.89 -4.19
N LYS A 316 -24.97 -18.22 -4.00
CA LYS A 316 -24.15 -17.70 -2.88
C LYS A 316 -23.68 -16.26 -3.08
N TRP A 317 -23.73 -15.74 -4.31
CA TRP A 317 -23.13 -14.46 -4.66
C TRP A 317 -24.19 -13.42 -5.01
N THR A 318 -24.14 -12.29 -4.32
CA THR A 318 -24.97 -11.12 -4.60
C THR A 318 -24.19 -10.02 -5.31
N CYS A 319 -22.85 -10.03 -5.24
CA CYS A 319 -21.99 -9.09 -5.96
C CYS A 319 -21.95 -9.33 -7.46
N THR A 320 -22.37 -10.52 -7.94
CA THR A 320 -22.45 -10.85 -9.37
C THR A 320 -23.75 -10.39 -10.02
N GLN A 321 -24.72 -9.96 -9.21
CA GLN A 321 -26.03 -9.49 -9.66
C GLN A 321 -25.98 -7.99 -9.98
N SER A 322 -26.65 -7.59 -11.07
CA SER A 322 -26.76 -6.20 -11.48
C SER A 322 -27.51 -5.38 -10.42
N SER A 323 -26.77 -4.57 -9.68
CA SER A 323 -27.32 -3.62 -8.71
C SER A 323 -26.57 -2.31 -8.82
N ILE A 324 -27.28 -1.20 -8.61
CA ILE A 324 -26.66 0.13 -8.55
C ILE A 324 -25.73 0.12 -7.34
N SER A 325 -24.42 0.21 -7.59
CA SER A 325 -23.45 0.23 -6.51
C SER A 325 -23.62 1.52 -5.69
N PRO A 326 -23.62 1.45 -4.34
CA PRO A 326 -23.57 2.64 -3.49
C PRO A 326 -22.36 3.53 -3.78
N GLN A 327 -21.31 2.98 -4.39
CA GLN A 327 -20.14 3.72 -4.87
C GLN A 327 -20.52 4.94 -5.73
N TYR A 328 -21.62 4.87 -6.48
CA TYR A 328 -22.04 5.91 -7.41
C TYR A 328 -23.03 6.95 -6.83
N ASN A 329 -23.46 6.83 -5.56
CA ASN A 329 -24.30 7.86 -4.92
C ASN A 329 -23.45 9.05 -4.46
N ILE A 330 -23.03 9.87 -5.42
CA ILE A 330 -22.13 11.00 -5.19
C ILE A 330 -22.79 12.08 -4.33
N CYS A 331 -24.09 12.35 -4.52
CA CYS A 331 -24.79 13.43 -3.81
C CYS A 331 -24.72 13.27 -2.29
N GLU A 332 -24.97 12.07 -1.77
CA GLU A 332 -24.84 11.80 -0.33
C GLU A 332 -23.38 11.85 0.14
N GLN A 333 -22.44 11.35 -0.67
CA GLN A 333 -21.02 11.37 -0.33
C GLN A 333 -20.48 12.80 -0.24
N MET A 334 -20.93 13.71 -1.10
CA MET A 334 -20.48 15.10 -1.13
C MET A 334 -20.80 15.87 0.15
N VAL A 335 -21.96 15.61 0.78
CA VAL A 335 -22.32 16.24 2.05
C VAL A 335 -21.31 15.86 3.13
N GLN A 336 -21.04 14.57 3.28
CA GLN A 336 -20.07 14.08 4.25
C GLN A 336 -18.65 14.59 3.98
N ILE A 337 -18.23 14.67 2.70
CA ILE A 337 -16.90 15.16 2.32
C ILE A 337 -16.74 16.65 2.72
N ARG A 338 -17.76 17.48 2.48
CA ARG A 338 -17.76 18.90 2.87
C ARG A 338 -17.70 19.08 4.39
N ASP A 339 -18.50 18.32 5.13
CA ASP A 339 -18.51 18.38 6.60
C ASP A 339 -17.17 17.93 7.19
N ASP A 340 -16.60 16.83 6.68
CA ASP A 340 -15.29 16.31 7.09
C ASP A 340 -14.18 17.35 6.81
N HIS A 341 -14.23 18.01 5.66
CA HIS A 341 -13.27 19.05 5.25
C HIS A 341 -13.32 20.29 6.13
N ILE A 342 -14.52 20.85 6.35
CA ILE A 342 -14.69 22.03 7.20
C ILE A 342 -14.20 21.74 8.61
N ARG A 343 -14.56 20.58 9.18
CA ARG A 343 -14.14 20.18 10.51
C ARG A 343 -12.61 20.04 10.60
N PHE A 344 -12.00 19.33 9.65
CA PHE A 344 -10.56 19.10 9.66
C PHE A 344 -9.76 20.39 9.51
N ILE A 345 -10.12 21.25 8.56
CA ILE A 345 -9.41 22.51 8.34
C ILE A 345 -9.57 23.45 9.53
N SER A 346 -10.76 23.53 10.12
CA SER A 346 -11.01 24.35 11.31
C SER A 346 -10.17 23.89 12.50
N GLU A 347 -9.95 22.59 12.65
CA GLU A 347 -9.08 22.03 13.67
C GLU A 347 -7.60 22.31 13.36
N LEU A 348 -7.15 22.05 12.12
CA LEU A 348 -5.79 22.28 11.66
C LEU A 348 -5.34 23.74 11.81
N ALA A 349 -6.23 24.68 11.51
CA ALA A 349 -5.95 26.12 11.60
C ALA A 349 -5.67 26.62 13.04
N ARG A 350 -6.00 25.83 14.07
CA ARG A 350 -5.77 26.20 15.48
C ARG A 350 -4.36 25.89 15.96
N TYR A 351 -3.61 25.06 15.25
CA TYR A 351 -2.27 24.65 15.65
C TYR A 351 -1.22 25.64 15.14
N SER A 352 -0.44 26.24 16.06
CA SER A 352 0.66 27.18 15.77
C SER A 352 2.02 26.62 16.21
N ASN A 353 3.10 27.35 15.89
CA ASN A 353 4.50 26.95 16.12
C ASN A 353 5.00 27.36 17.53
N SER A 354 4.38 26.84 18.60
CA SER A 354 4.90 26.94 19.97
C SER A 354 5.63 25.66 20.41
N GLU A 355 6.39 25.74 21.52
CA GLU A 355 6.86 24.54 22.25
C GLU A 355 5.67 23.71 22.70
N LYS A 356 5.78 22.39 22.56
CA LYS A 356 4.68 21.43 22.70
C LYS A 356 5.02 20.32 23.69
N SER A 357 4.05 19.97 24.51
CA SER A 357 4.02 18.80 25.39
C SER A 357 3.86 17.49 24.60
N ASP A 358 4.11 16.35 25.26
CA ASP A 358 3.87 15.02 24.68
C ASP A 358 2.42 14.84 24.19
N GLU A 359 1.45 15.43 24.90
CA GLU A 359 0.04 15.37 24.52
C GLU A 359 -0.25 16.18 23.25
N GLU A 360 0.31 17.38 23.13
CA GLU A 360 0.16 18.21 21.92
C GLU A 360 0.86 17.58 20.71
N TYR A 361 2.00 16.89 20.90
CA TYR A 361 2.61 16.11 19.83
C TYR A 361 1.76 14.92 19.40
N ARG A 362 1.08 14.27 20.35
CA ARG A 362 0.15 13.18 20.07
C ARG A 362 -1.06 13.67 19.28
N GLU A 363 -1.64 14.81 19.66
CA GLU A 363 -2.75 15.42 18.92
C GLU A 363 -2.36 15.74 17.47
N LEU A 364 -1.16 16.31 17.25
CA LEU A 364 -0.65 16.60 15.91
C LEU A 364 -0.35 15.33 15.10
N PHE A 365 0.13 14.26 15.74
CA PHE A 365 0.28 12.95 15.12
C PHE A 365 -1.08 12.40 14.66
N ASP A 366 -2.09 12.47 15.52
CA ASP A 366 -3.46 12.01 15.21
C ASP A 366 -4.10 12.87 14.11
N LEU A 367 -3.82 14.17 14.10
CA LEU A 367 -4.27 15.08 13.05
C LEU A 367 -3.59 14.77 11.71
N ALA A 368 -2.30 14.49 11.69
CA ALA A 368 -1.58 14.09 10.48
C ALA A 368 -2.17 12.81 9.88
N LEU A 369 -2.37 11.78 10.71
CA LEU A 369 -2.97 10.51 10.27
C LEU A 369 -4.39 10.71 9.73
N ARG A 370 -5.23 11.47 10.44
CA ARG A 370 -6.59 11.81 10.00
C ARG A 370 -6.58 12.55 8.66
N GLY A 371 -5.66 13.50 8.48
CA GLY A 371 -5.52 14.25 7.22
C GLY A 371 -5.19 13.35 6.04
N LEU A 372 -4.23 12.42 6.20
CA LEU A 372 -3.88 11.43 5.19
C LEU A 372 -5.04 10.47 4.88
N GLN A 373 -5.77 10.03 5.92
CA GLN A 373 -6.94 9.15 5.75
C GLN A 373 -8.09 9.86 5.00
N LEU A 374 -8.32 11.15 5.26
CA LEU A 374 -9.29 11.96 4.53
C LEU A 374 -8.88 12.14 3.06
N LEU A 375 -7.63 12.53 2.81
CA LEU A 375 -7.09 12.64 1.45
C LEU A 375 -7.23 11.33 0.68
N SER A 376 -6.91 10.20 1.29
CA SER A 376 -7.07 8.88 0.69
C SER A 376 -8.53 8.53 0.41
N LYS A 377 -9.42 8.73 1.39
CA LYS A 377 -10.86 8.49 1.25
C LYS A 377 -11.40 9.29 0.07
N TRP A 378 -11.12 10.59 0.00
CA TRP A 378 -11.60 11.47 -1.07
C TRP A 378 -10.97 11.13 -2.41
N SER A 379 -9.68 10.80 -2.45
CA SER A 379 -8.99 10.37 -3.68
C SER A 379 -9.54 9.07 -4.25
N ALA A 380 -10.21 8.24 -3.45
CA ALA A 380 -10.92 7.06 -3.95
C ALA A 380 -12.29 7.38 -4.61
N HIS A 381 -12.81 8.62 -4.47
CA HIS A 381 -14.17 9.02 -4.85
C HIS A 381 -14.23 10.04 -6.00
N VAL A 382 -13.19 10.15 -6.83
CA VAL A 382 -12.87 11.36 -7.62
C VAL A 382 -14.02 11.93 -8.49
N MET A 383 -14.36 13.19 -8.21
CA MET A 383 -15.20 14.17 -8.95
C MET A 383 -14.56 15.57 -8.82
N GLU A 384 -14.96 16.55 -9.64
CA GLU A 384 -14.37 17.91 -9.69
C GLU A 384 -14.26 18.65 -8.35
N VAL A 385 -15.38 18.80 -7.62
CA VAL A 385 -15.38 19.45 -6.30
C VAL A 385 -14.44 18.74 -5.32
N VAL A 386 -14.35 17.42 -5.44
CA VAL A 386 -13.48 16.59 -4.59
C VAL A 386 -12.01 16.84 -4.94
N ILE A 387 -11.66 17.08 -6.22
CA ILE A 387 -10.29 17.40 -6.65
C ILE A 387 -9.81 18.70 -6.00
N ALA A 388 -10.64 19.76 -6.02
CA ALA A 388 -10.30 21.03 -5.41
C ALA A 388 -10.06 20.87 -3.89
N MET A 389 -10.95 20.16 -3.19
CA MET A 389 -10.83 19.89 -1.75
C MET A 389 -9.60 19.02 -1.42
N ILE A 390 -9.31 17.99 -2.23
CA ILE A 390 -8.10 17.17 -2.07
C ILE A 390 -6.85 18.05 -2.22
N LYS A 391 -6.76 18.85 -3.29
CA LYS A 391 -5.60 19.70 -3.55
C LYS A 391 -5.44 20.78 -2.49
N GLY A 392 -6.52 21.44 -2.09
CA GLY A 392 -6.52 22.44 -1.01
C GLY A 392 -6.00 21.85 0.30
N LEU A 393 -6.55 20.69 0.70
CA LEU A 393 -6.07 19.98 1.89
C LEU A 393 -4.61 19.51 1.74
N GLN A 394 -4.21 18.99 0.58
CA GLN A 394 -2.83 18.58 0.32
C GLN A 394 -1.84 19.74 0.49
N VAL A 395 -2.18 20.94 -0.02
CA VAL A 395 -1.37 22.15 0.16
C VAL A 395 -1.26 22.51 1.65
N LEU A 396 -2.36 22.46 2.41
CA LEU A 396 -2.35 22.74 3.84
C LEU A 396 -1.51 21.72 4.63
N MET A 397 -1.65 20.43 4.31
CA MET A 397 -0.85 19.36 4.89
C MET A 397 0.65 19.55 4.60
N GLY A 398 1.00 19.94 3.37
CA GLY A 398 2.37 20.25 2.97
C GLY A 398 2.94 21.47 3.71
N ARG A 399 2.15 22.52 3.93
CA ARG A 399 2.58 23.68 4.74
C ARG A 399 2.88 23.30 6.19
N MET A 400 2.14 22.33 6.74
CA MET A 400 2.30 21.83 8.11
C MET A 400 3.32 20.69 8.21
N GLU A 401 3.96 20.30 7.10
CA GLU A 401 4.82 19.12 7.04
C GLU A 401 5.94 19.14 8.07
N SER A 402 6.62 20.27 8.26
CA SER A 402 7.70 20.41 9.25
C SER A 402 7.20 20.15 10.68
N VAL A 403 6.02 20.70 11.01
CA VAL A 403 5.38 20.55 12.32
C VAL A 403 4.95 19.10 12.54
N PHE A 404 4.32 18.49 11.53
CA PHE A 404 3.94 17.09 11.58
C PHE A 404 5.16 16.17 11.70
N ASN A 405 6.21 16.41 10.93
CA ASN A 405 7.42 15.60 10.97
C ASN A 405 8.07 15.58 12.35
N GLN A 406 8.10 16.72 13.04
CA GLN A 406 8.58 16.80 14.41
C GLN A 406 7.66 16.07 15.38
N ALA A 407 6.35 16.32 15.31
CA ALA A 407 5.36 15.68 16.19
C ALA A 407 5.33 14.17 16.02
N ILE A 408 5.31 13.69 14.78
CA ILE A 408 5.28 12.27 14.43
C ILE A 408 6.49 11.55 15.01
N ARG A 409 7.69 12.10 14.83
CA ARG A 409 8.92 11.47 15.33
C ARG A 409 8.94 11.40 16.86
N ASN A 410 8.56 12.48 17.55
CA ASN A 410 8.48 12.48 19.01
C ASN A 410 7.45 11.47 19.51
N THR A 411 6.25 11.46 18.95
CA THR A 411 5.16 10.55 19.35
C THR A 411 5.50 9.09 19.09
N ILE A 412 6.07 8.76 17.91
CA ILE A 412 6.50 7.39 17.58
C ILE A 412 7.62 6.95 18.52
N TYR A 413 8.63 7.81 18.75
CA TYR A 413 9.72 7.50 19.67
C TYR A 413 9.21 7.25 21.08
N ALA A 414 8.40 8.16 21.61
CA ALA A 414 7.81 8.06 22.94
C ALA A 414 7.00 6.77 23.10
N ALA A 415 6.09 6.49 22.15
CA ALA A 415 5.29 5.26 22.17
C ALA A 415 6.16 3.99 22.14
N LEU A 416 7.20 3.97 21.30
CA LEU A 416 8.11 2.82 21.17
C LEU A 416 8.92 2.60 22.45
N GLN A 417 9.48 3.66 23.03
CA GLN A 417 10.31 3.58 24.23
C GLN A 417 9.46 3.29 25.48
N ASP A 418 8.32 3.94 25.66
CA ASP A 418 7.42 3.68 26.79
C ASP A 418 6.93 2.23 26.76
N PHE A 419 6.57 1.73 25.58
CA PHE A 419 6.16 0.35 25.41
C PHE A 419 7.31 -0.62 25.76
N ALA A 420 8.50 -0.42 25.20
CA ALA A 420 9.60 -1.36 25.35
C ALA A 420 10.29 -1.31 26.72
N GLN A 421 10.48 -0.12 27.28
CA GLN A 421 11.17 0.09 28.55
C GLN A 421 10.25 -0.07 29.75
N VAL A 422 8.96 0.28 29.63
CA VAL A 422 8.01 0.26 30.76
C VAL A 422 6.96 -0.84 30.59
N THR A 423 6.17 -0.82 29.51
CA THR A 423 5.05 -1.78 29.33
C THR A 423 5.53 -3.23 29.28
N LEU A 424 6.66 -3.51 28.61
CA LEU A 424 7.21 -4.87 28.52
C LEU A 424 7.90 -5.37 29.81
N ARG A 425 8.01 -4.56 30.88
CA ARG A 425 8.59 -5.01 32.16
C ARG A 425 7.76 -6.11 32.80
N GLU A 426 6.44 -5.94 32.86
CA GLU A 426 5.55 -6.92 33.49
C GLU A 426 5.54 -8.27 32.76
N PRO A 427 5.34 -8.38 31.43
CA PRO A 427 5.46 -9.66 30.73
C PRO A 427 6.83 -10.30 30.90
N LEU A 428 7.92 -9.50 30.87
CA LEU A 428 9.26 -10.03 31.08
C LEU A 428 9.43 -10.60 32.49
N ARG A 429 8.99 -9.88 33.53
CA ARG A 429 8.99 -10.33 34.93
C ARG A 429 8.26 -11.65 35.07
N GLN A 430 7.06 -11.75 34.50
CA GLN A 430 6.27 -12.97 34.56
C GLN A 430 6.95 -14.14 33.84
N ALA A 431 7.55 -13.88 32.67
CA ALA A 431 8.27 -14.87 31.89
C ALA A 431 9.50 -15.40 32.65
N VAL A 432 10.30 -14.51 33.26
CA VAL A 432 11.45 -14.87 34.11
C VAL A 432 11.01 -15.68 35.31
N ARG A 433 10.01 -15.20 36.06
CA ARG A 433 9.46 -15.89 37.24
C ARG A 433 8.93 -17.29 36.91
N LYS A 434 8.23 -17.44 35.78
CA LYS A 434 7.67 -18.72 35.29
C LYS A 434 8.68 -19.54 34.47
N LYS A 435 9.95 -19.11 34.34
CA LYS A 435 11.03 -19.75 33.55
C LYS A 435 10.63 -20.05 32.09
N LYS A 436 9.92 -19.12 31.45
CA LYS A 436 9.46 -19.23 30.06
C LYS A 436 10.55 -18.76 29.08
N ASN A 437 11.62 -19.56 28.92
CA ASN A 437 12.83 -19.16 28.19
C ASN A 437 12.59 -18.61 26.77
N VAL A 438 11.68 -19.21 26.00
CA VAL A 438 11.35 -18.72 24.64
C VAL A 438 10.67 -17.35 24.68
N LEU A 439 9.82 -17.11 25.67
CA LEU A 439 9.16 -15.81 25.84
C LEU A 439 10.17 -14.75 26.32
N ILE A 440 11.05 -15.12 27.26
CA ILE A 440 12.15 -14.26 27.72
C ILE A 440 13.03 -13.85 26.54
N SER A 441 13.42 -14.79 25.67
CA SER A 441 14.31 -14.49 24.55
C SER A 441 13.69 -13.52 23.55
N VAL A 442 12.39 -13.66 23.22
CA VAL A 442 11.69 -12.73 22.32
C VAL A 442 11.53 -11.35 22.96
N LEU A 443 11.10 -11.26 24.21
CA LEU A 443 10.92 -9.98 24.92
C LEU A 443 12.25 -9.23 25.08
N GLN A 444 13.32 -9.94 25.41
CA GLN A 444 14.66 -9.35 25.48
C GLN A 444 15.21 -8.97 24.09
N ALA A 445 14.91 -9.75 23.04
CA ALA A 445 15.29 -9.39 21.68
C ALA A 445 14.64 -8.08 21.25
N ILE A 446 13.34 -7.88 21.54
CA ILE A 446 12.64 -6.60 21.32
C ILE A 446 13.37 -5.47 22.06
N ARG A 447 13.57 -5.59 23.38
CA ARG A 447 14.24 -4.56 24.19
C ARG A 447 15.65 -4.22 23.68
N LYS A 448 16.45 -5.22 23.30
CA LYS A 448 17.80 -5.01 22.73
C LYS A 448 17.80 -4.34 21.36
N THR A 449 16.71 -4.49 20.58
CA THR A 449 16.61 -3.92 19.23
C THR A 449 16.32 -2.42 19.27
N ILE A 450 15.51 -1.96 20.25
CA ILE A 450 14.93 -0.61 20.22
C ILE A 450 15.11 0.21 21.49
N CYS A 451 15.41 -0.36 22.66
CA CYS A 451 15.50 0.46 23.88
C CYS A 451 16.71 1.39 23.82
N ASP A 452 16.45 2.69 23.83
CA ASP A 452 17.45 3.73 24.06
C ASP A 452 17.35 4.20 25.51
N TRP A 453 18.20 3.64 26.37
CA TRP A 453 18.20 3.94 27.80
C TRP A 453 18.90 5.28 28.06
N GLU A 454 18.32 6.14 28.91
CA GLU A 454 18.91 7.43 29.30
C GLU A 454 20.38 7.30 29.77
N GLY A 455 20.69 6.23 30.53
CA GLY A 455 22.04 5.94 31.02
C GLY A 455 22.93 5.17 30.03
N GLY A 456 22.52 5.02 28.77
CA GLY A 456 23.22 4.28 27.71
C GLY A 456 23.23 2.75 27.86
N ARG A 457 22.66 2.21 28.94
CA ARG A 457 22.57 0.76 29.20
C ARG A 457 21.30 0.40 29.98
N GLU A 458 20.85 -0.84 29.82
CA GLU A 458 19.70 -1.38 30.56
C GLU A 458 19.98 -1.35 32.08
N PRO A 459 19.04 -0.86 32.91
CA PRO A 459 19.20 -0.83 34.37
C PRO A 459 19.43 -2.24 34.95
N PRO A 460 20.64 -2.57 35.44
CA PRO A 460 20.95 -3.93 35.89
C PRO A 460 20.27 -4.28 37.22
N ASN A 461 19.76 -3.28 37.93
CA ASN A 461 19.04 -3.39 39.19
C ASN A 461 17.51 -3.50 39.03
N ASP A 462 16.97 -3.54 37.81
CA ASP A 462 15.52 -3.70 37.59
C ASP A 462 15.03 -5.06 38.15
N PRO A 463 14.09 -5.07 39.12
CA PRO A 463 13.52 -6.28 39.70
C PRO A 463 12.92 -7.23 38.65
N CYS A 464 12.42 -6.69 37.53
CA CYS A 464 11.80 -7.49 36.49
C CYS A 464 12.76 -8.51 35.86
N LEU A 465 14.06 -8.17 35.76
CA LEU A 465 15.11 -9.05 35.23
C LEU A 465 15.37 -10.27 36.11
N LYS A 466 15.00 -10.20 37.40
CA LYS A 466 15.07 -11.30 38.37
C LYS A 466 13.72 -12.00 38.58
N GLY A 467 12.65 -11.53 37.93
CA GLY A 467 11.28 -12.02 38.13
C GLY A 467 10.61 -11.52 39.41
N GLU A 468 11.22 -10.55 40.09
CA GLU A 468 10.77 -9.96 41.34
C GLU A 468 9.80 -8.79 41.08
N LYS A 469 8.88 -8.54 42.01
CA LYS A 469 7.98 -7.37 41.94
C LYS A 469 8.74 -6.09 42.30
N ASP A 470 8.23 -4.97 41.81
CA ASP A 470 8.72 -3.65 42.20
C ASP A 470 8.60 -3.44 43.72
N PRO A 471 9.53 -2.69 44.34
CA PRO A 471 9.46 -2.38 45.77
C PRO A 471 8.21 -1.53 46.07
N LYS A 472 7.87 -1.37 47.36
CA LYS A 472 6.66 -0.62 47.78
C LYS A 472 6.60 0.82 47.23
N GLY A 473 7.75 1.44 46.94
CA GLY A 473 7.85 2.77 46.33
C GLY A 473 7.87 2.78 44.79
N GLY A 474 7.70 1.63 44.14
CA GLY A 474 7.84 1.47 42.69
C GLY A 474 9.30 1.38 42.23
N PHE A 475 9.50 0.98 40.99
CA PHE A 475 10.78 1.09 40.30
C PHE A 475 10.60 2.04 39.12
N ASP A 476 11.18 3.23 39.22
CA ASP A 476 11.01 4.28 38.22
C ASP A 476 12.07 4.17 37.12
N ILE A 477 11.63 4.32 35.87
CA ILE A 477 12.48 4.37 34.69
C ILE A 477 12.20 5.68 33.98
N LYS A 478 13.21 6.57 33.97
CA LYS A 478 13.16 7.78 33.17
C LYS A 478 13.37 7.41 31.70
N VAL A 479 12.29 7.45 30.92
CA VAL A 479 12.32 7.22 29.48
C VAL A 479 12.72 8.52 28.76
N PRO A 480 13.75 8.53 27.90
CA PRO A 480 14.09 9.72 27.13
C PRO A 480 12.98 10.13 26.17
N ARG A 481 12.98 11.40 25.75
CA ARG A 481 12.16 11.91 24.64
C ARG A 481 13.07 12.44 23.54
N ARG A 482 12.90 11.94 22.32
CA ARG A 482 13.70 12.32 21.14
C ARG A 482 12.81 12.48 19.92
N ALA A 483 13.19 13.42 19.06
CA ALA A 483 12.54 13.67 17.79
C ALA A 483 13.11 12.78 16.66
N VAL A 484 13.12 11.46 16.85
CA VAL A 484 13.64 10.51 15.84
C VAL A 484 12.81 9.24 15.78
N GLY A 485 12.43 8.81 14.57
CA GLY A 485 11.75 7.53 14.37
C GLY A 485 12.72 6.34 14.43
N PRO A 486 12.22 5.10 14.63
CA PRO A 486 13.04 3.91 14.43
C PRO A 486 13.41 3.75 12.94
N SER A 487 14.50 3.02 12.66
CA SER A 487 14.77 2.51 11.31
C SER A 487 13.68 1.55 10.84
N SER A 488 13.53 1.35 9.51
CA SER A 488 12.55 0.40 8.98
C SER A 488 12.79 -1.02 9.49
N THR A 489 14.06 -1.40 9.66
CA THR A 489 14.47 -2.68 10.26
C THR A 489 14.06 -2.83 11.72
N GLN A 490 14.32 -1.82 12.55
CA GLN A 490 13.90 -1.84 13.96
C GLN A 490 12.39 -2.02 14.08
N LEU A 491 11.62 -1.22 13.33
CA LEU A 491 10.16 -1.28 13.38
C LEU A 491 9.64 -2.63 12.86
N TYR A 492 10.18 -3.14 11.76
CA TYR A 492 9.82 -4.45 11.21
C TYR A 492 10.11 -5.59 12.20
N MET A 493 11.30 -5.60 12.80
CA MET A 493 11.72 -6.64 13.74
C MET A 493 10.86 -6.63 14.99
N VAL A 494 10.59 -5.45 15.57
CA VAL A 494 9.74 -5.32 16.75
C VAL A 494 8.32 -5.76 16.46
N ARG A 495 7.71 -5.28 15.38
CA ARG A 495 6.34 -5.66 14.99
C ARG A 495 6.24 -7.17 14.76
N THR A 496 7.16 -7.74 13.98
CA THR A 496 7.19 -9.19 13.69
C THR A 496 7.37 -10.05 14.96
N MET A 497 8.23 -9.61 15.88
CA MET A 497 8.43 -10.30 17.15
C MET A 497 7.18 -10.21 18.03
N LEU A 498 6.56 -9.04 18.15
CA LEU A 498 5.33 -8.84 18.91
C LEU A 498 4.16 -9.66 18.34
N GLU A 499 4.00 -9.65 17.02
CA GLU A 499 3.00 -10.45 16.31
C GLU A 499 3.14 -11.94 16.67
N SER A 500 4.37 -12.46 16.70
CA SER A 500 4.62 -13.85 17.07
C SER A 500 4.27 -14.19 18.54
N LEU A 501 4.23 -13.18 19.43
CA LEU A 501 3.81 -13.36 20.83
C LEU A 501 2.29 -13.50 20.94
N ILE A 502 1.54 -12.82 20.07
CA ILE A 502 0.08 -12.78 20.08
C ILE A 502 -0.56 -13.72 19.05
N ALA A 503 0.24 -14.38 18.21
CA ALA A 503 -0.23 -15.31 17.20
C ALA A 503 -0.87 -16.60 17.80
N ASP A 504 -1.95 -17.03 17.15
CA ASP A 504 -2.66 -18.28 17.47
C ASP A 504 -2.03 -19.54 16.85
N LYS A 505 -1.10 -19.36 15.91
CA LYS A 505 -0.33 -20.46 15.31
C LYS A 505 1.05 -20.55 15.96
N SER A 506 1.49 -21.78 16.23
CA SER A 506 2.87 -22.06 16.63
C SER A 506 3.26 -23.46 16.18
N GLY A 507 4.53 -23.65 15.80
CA GLY A 507 5.08 -24.97 15.45
C GLY A 507 5.09 -25.99 16.61
N SER A 508 4.52 -25.62 17.77
CA SER A 508 4.50 -26.42 18.99
C SER A 508 3.07 -26.65 19.51
N LYS A 509 2.88 -27.58 20.46
CA LYS A 509 1.58 -27.88 21.07
C LYS A 509 0.97 -26.71 21.88
N LYS A 510 1.76 -25.70 22.27
CA LYS A 510 1.29 -24.53 23.03
C LYS A 510 1.80 -23.23 22.40
N THR A 511 0.91 -22.29 22.11
CA THR A 511 1.25 -20.99 21.55
C THR A 511 1.94 -20.10 22.58
N LEU A 512 2.72 -19.11 22.11
CA LEU A 512 3.30 -18.09 23.01
C LEU A 512 2.20 -17.25 23.67
N ARG A 513 1.13 -16.95 22.93
CA ARG A 513 -0.08 -16.27 23.42
C ARG A 513 -0.64 -16.92 24.68
N SER A 514 -0.74 -18.26 24.72
CA SER A 514 -1.25 -19.00 25.88
C SER A 514 -0.42 -18.86 27.16
N SER A 515 0.80 -18.32 27.07
CA SER A 515 1.68 -18.07 28.21
C SER A 515 1.64 -16.62 28.71
N LEU A 516 0.85 -15.76 28.07
CA LEU A 516 0.65 -14.35 28.42
C LEU A 516 -0.71 -14.15 29.08
N ASP A 517 -0.77 -13.24 30.05
CA ASP A 517 -2.02 -12.88 30.71
C ASP A 517 -2.83 -11.89 29.82
N GLY A 518 -4.16 -11.89 29.95
CA GLY A 518 -5.07 -11.13 29.07
C GLY A 518 -4.73 -9.63 28.90
N PRO A 519 -4.49 -8.86 29.97
CA PRO A 519 -4.14 -7.44 29.86
C PRO A 519 -2.85 -7.18 29.09
N ILE A 520 -1.88 -8.10 29.17
CA ILE A 520 -0.62 -7.99 28.44
C ILE A 520 -0.85 -8.21 26.94
N VAL A 521 -1.67 -9.21 26.61
CA VAL A 521 -2.02 -9.51 25.22
C VAL A 521 -2.69 -8.30 24.57
N LEU A 522 -3.65 -7.67 25.26
CA LEU A 522 -4.30 -6.45 24.79
C LEU A 522 -3.31 -5.30 24.59
N ALA A 523 -2.39 -5.07 25.53
CA ALA A 523 -1.37 -4.04 25.38
C ALA A 523 -0.45 -4.27 24.16
N ILE A 524 -0.10 -5.52 23.87
CA ILE A 524 0.68 -5.87 22.67
C ILE A 524 -0.16 -5.67 21.40
N GLU A 525 -1.42 -6.10 21.40
CA GLU A 525 -2.35 -5.93 20.28
C GLU A 525 -2.58 -4.45 19.95
N ASP A 526 -2.79 -3.61 20.97
CA ASP A 526 -3.00 -2.17 20.82
C ASP A 526 -1.76 -1.49 20.23
N PHE A 527 -0.57 -1.77 20.77
CA PHE A 527 0.68 -1.23 20.24
C PHE A 527 0.96 -1.74 18.81
N HIS A 528 0.72 -3.03 18.56
CA HIS A 528 0.89 -3.61 17.22
C HIS A 528 -0.09 -3.01 16.21
N LYS A 529 -1.32 -2.70 16.60
CA LYS A 529 -2.29 -2.03 15.73
C LYS A 529 -1.92 -0.58 15.46
N GLN A 530 -1.55 0.18 16.48
CA GLN A 530 -1.16 1.59 16.34
C GLN A 530 0.11 1.75 15.48
N SER A 531 1.12 0.91 15.71
CA SER A 531 2.39 0.96 14.99
C SER A 531 2.31 0.56 13.51
N PHE A 532 1.14 0.14 13.02
CA PHE A 532 0.91 -0.17 11.61
C PHE A 532 1.14 1.06 10.71
N PHE A 533 0.68 2.23 11.14
CA PHE A 533 0.75 3.47 10.35
C PHE A 533 2.07 4.24 10.52
N PHE A 534 2.99 3.76 11.36
CA PHE A 534 4.21 4.50 11.69
C PHE A 534 5.09 4.72 10.46
N THR A 535 5.27 3.70 9.61
CA THR A 535 6.06 3.84 8.38
C THR A 535 5.43 4.87 7.44
N HIS A 536 4.11 4.87 7.28
CA HIS A 536 3.43 5.85 6.43
C HIS A 536 3.59 7.27 6.95
N LEU A 537 3.46 7.47 8.27
CA LEU A 537 3.57 8.79 8.89
C LEU A 537 5.01 9.31 8.87
N LEU A 538 6.01 8.44 9.02
CA LEU A 538 7.41 8.82 8.86
C LEU A 538 7.74 9.23 7.41
N ASN A 539 6.96 8.77 6.43
CA ASN A 539 7.11 9.04 5.00
C ASN A 539 5.97 9.91 4.44
N ILE A 540 5.52 10.91 5.21
CA ILE A 540 4.36 11.76 4.88
C ILE A 540 4.51 12.56 3.56
N SER A 541 5.74 12.77 3.09
CA SER A 541 6.08 13.59 1.92
C SER A 541 5.80 12.93 0.56
N GLY A 542 5.23 11.73 0.52
CA GLY A 542 4.94 11.03 -0.74
C GLY A 542 3.93 11.76 -1.64
N GLU A 543 4.32 12.04 -2.89
CA GLU A 543 3.40 12.54 -3.92
C GLU A 543 2.36 11.48 -4.27
N HIS A 544 1.08 11.87 -4.30
CA HIS A 544 -0.01 11.01 -4.74
C HIS A 544 -0.48 11.47 -6.14
N PRO A 545 0.01 10.88 -7.24
CA PRO A 545 -0.37 11.30 -8.58
C PRO A 545 -1.83 10.96 -8.88
N VAL A 546 -2.57 11.92 -9.42
CA VAL A 546 -3.96 11.75 -9.84
C VAL A 546 -3.99 11.20 -11.26
N GLY A 547 -4.38 9.94 -11.44
CA GLY A 547 -4.31 9.21 -12.71
C GLY A 547 -5.38 9.54 -13.77
N LEU A 548 -6.10 10.67 -13.66
CA LEU A 548 -7.27 10.98 -14.50
C LEU A 548 -6.93 11.33 -15.96
N TRP A 549 -5.66 11.60 -16.27
CA TRP A 549 -5.24 11.99 -17.62
C TRP A 549 -4.83 10.81 -18.50
N PHE A 550 -4.25 9.76 -17.89
CA PHE A 550 -3.73 8.62 -18.63
C PHE A 550 -4.88 7.82 -19.27
N ARG A 551 -4.66 7.33 -20.49
CA ARG A 551 -5.69 6.65 -21.30
C ARG A 551 -5.14 5.64 -22.30
N GLU A 552 -4.00 5.02 -21.96
CA GLU A 552 -3.30 4.08 -22.86
C GLU A 552 -4.11 2.80 -23.12
N PHE A 553 -4.89 2.33 -22.14
CA PHE A 553 -5.75 1.17 -22.34
C PHE A 553 -6.85 1.47 -23.35
N PHE A 554 -7.55 2.60 -23.23
CA PHE A 554 -8.57 3.00 -24.22
C PHE A 554 -7.97 3.24 -25.61
N LEU A 555 -6.73 3.74 -25.71
CA LEU A 555 -6.04 3.91 -26.99
C LEU A 555 -5.75 2.57 -27.67
N GLU A 556 -5.28 1.58 -26.92
CA GLU A 556 -5.03 0.22 -27.43
C GLU A 556 -6.31 -0.40 -28.02
N LEU A 557 -7.46 -0.24 -27.33
CA LEU A 557 -8.76 -0.73 -27.79
C LEU A 557 -9.24 -0.10 -29.10
N THR A 558 -8.73 1.09 -29.47
CA THR A 558 -9.06 1.69 -30.77
C THR A 558 -8.41 0.96 -31.96
N MET A 559 -7.52 -0.01 -31.69
CA MET A 559 -6.80 -0.79 -32.69
C MET A 559 -6.11 0.10 -33.74
N GLY A 560 -5.50 1.19 -33.28
CA GLY A 560 -4.74 2.15 -34.09
C GLY A 560 -5.59 3.14 -34.89
N ARG A 561 -6.92 3.20 -34.66
CA ARG A 561 -7.77 4.26 -35.23
C ARG A 561 -7.48 5.62 -34.62
N ARG A 562 -6.97 5.67 -33.39
CA ARG A 562 -6.61 6.92 -32.69
C ARG A 562 -5.17 6.83 -32.19
N ILE A 563 -4.39 7.87 -32.46
CA ILE A 563 -3.06 8.05 -31.84
C ILE A 563 -3.15 8.76 -30.48
N GLN A 564 -4.21 9.55 -30.31
CA GLN A 564 -4.59 10.22 -29.09
C GLN A 564 -6.10 10.54 -29.15
N PHE A 565 -6.74 10.68 -28.00
CA PHE A 565 -8.10 11.22 -27.93
C PHE A 565 -8.09 12.75 -27.89
N PRO A 566 -9.10 13.41 -28.47
CA PRO A 566 -9.17 14.86 -28.47
C PRO A 566 -9.44 15.41 -27.04
N ILE A 567 -9.37 16.73 -26.88
CA ILE A 567 -9.39 17.39 -25.55
C ILE A 567 -10.76 17.26 -24.88
N GLU A 568 -11.84 17.29 -25.65
CA GLU A 568 -13.22 17.07 -25.20
C GLU A 568 -13.48 15.66 -24.65
N MET A 569 -12.52 14.74 -24.79
CA MET A 569 -12.52 13.41 -24.18
C MET A 569 -11.48 13.28 -23.05
N SER A 570 -10.87 14.38 -22.61
CA SER A 570 -9.90 14.41 -21.51
C SER A 570 -10.60 14.84 -20.23
N MET A 571 -10.61 13.97 -19.19
CA MET A 571 -11.29 14.29 -17.92
C MET A 571 -10.88 15.64 -17.33
N PRO A 572 -9.58 16.01 -17.25
CA PRO A 572 -9.20 17.35 -16.79
C PRO A 572 -9.86 18.47 -17.59
N TRP A 573 -9.91 18.35 -18.92
CA TRP A 573 -10.53 19.38 -19.77
C TRP A 573 -12.05 19.40 -19.62
N ILE A 574 -12.72 18.24 -19.64
CA ILE A 574 -14.18 18.15 -19.50
C ILE A 574 -14.67 18.85 -18.23
N LEU A 575 -13.97 18.64 -17.10
CA LEU A 575 -14.31 19.27 -15.84
C LEU A 575 -14.10 20.80 -15.91
N THR A 576 -12.90 21.23 -16.31
CA THR A 576 -12.58 22.67 -16.42
C THR A 576 -13.48 23.42 -17.41
N ASP A 577 -13.69 22.86 -18.60
CA ASP A 577 -14.51 23.45 -19.67
C ASP A 577 -15.96 23.59 -19.22
N HIS A 578 -16.50 22.62 -18.46
CA HIS A 578 -17.85 22.72 -17.91
C HIS A 578 -18.03 23.94 -17.00
N ILE A 579 -17.07 24.24 -16.13
CA ILE A 579 -17.11 25.46 -15.29
C ILE A 579 -17.05 26.72 -16.18
N LEU A 580 -16.16 26.75 -17.15
CA LEU A 580 -15.98 27.91 -18.04
C LEU A 580 -17.21 28.18 -18.93
N GLU A 581 -17.83 27.12 -19.45
CA GLU A 581 -19.04 27.21 -20.28
C GLU A 581 -20.27 27.61 -19.46
N THR A 582 -20.49 26.95 -18.32
CA THR A 582 -21.66 27.23 -17.47
C THR A 582 -21.54 28.57 -16.75
N LYS A 583 -20.31 29.04 -16.53
CA LYS A 583 -19.98 30.20 -15.70
C LYS A 583 -20.61 30.09 -14.31
N GLU A 584 -20.69 28.87 -13.78
CA GLU A 584 -21.29 28.58 -12.49
C GLU A 584 -20.55 29.36 -11.39
N PRO A 585 -21.17 30.37 -10.75
CA PRO A 585 -20.47 31.26 -9.83
C PRO A 585 -19.88 30.51 -8.63
N SER A 586 -20.53 29.42 -8.20
CA SER A 586 -20.09 28.62 -7.05
C SER A 586 -18.86 27.74 -7.30
N MET A 587 -18.39 27.65 -8.54
CA MET A 587 -17.29 26.77 -8.97
C MET A 587 -16.14 27.55 -9.65
N MET A 588 -16.20 28.87 -9.68
CA MET A 588 -15.22 29.71 -10.39
C MET A 588 -13.88 29.85 -9.65
N GLU A 589 -13.89 29.65 -8.33
CA GLU A 589 -12.73 29.60 -7.42
C GLU A 589 -12.39 28.14 -7.07
#